data_AF-A0A834F1K8-F1
#
_entry.id   AF-A0A834F1K8-F1
#
_cell.length_a   1.000
_cell.length_b   1.000
_cell.length_c   1.000
_cell.angle_alpha   90.00
_cell.angle_beta   90.00
_cell.angle_gamma   90.00
#
_symmetry.space_group_name_H-M   'P 1'
#
loop_
_entity.id
_entity.type
_entity.pdbx_description
1 polymer ?
#
loop_
_entity_poly.entity_id
_entity_poly.type
_entity_poly.pdbx_seq_one_letter_code
_entity_poly.pdbx_strand_id
1 'polypeptide(L)'
;MIEKRSKLGESQTLQQFSRDVDEIEAWISEKLQTATDESYKDPTNIQSKHQKHQAFEAELHANADRIRGVIDTGNALIQRGGCAGSEDAVKARLNALDEQWQFLVNKSAEKSQKLKEANKQQNFNTGIKDFDFWLSEVEALLASEDYGKDLASVNNLLKKHQLLEADISAHEDRLKDLNGQADSLMASNAFDTTQVKDKRDAVNGRFTKIKSMAAGRRAKLNESHRLHQFFRDLDDEESWIKEKKLLVGSEDYGRDLTGVQNLRKKHKRLEAELGAHEPAIQSGVGHREEAVGRQHHWTGGDPAEAGPVSWTTGRSSRTYLERGGRGWRSRWSTSSLWRMWRRKKQWINEKLNLVGSEDYGDTLAAVQGLLKKHEAFETDFTVHRDRVSDVCANGEELIKKNNHHVDNISAKMAALRGKVSELDRAAAQRKAKLDENSAFLQFNWKADCGGVLDW
;
A
#
# COMPACT_ATOMS: atom_id res chain seq x y z
N MET A 1 78.54 -65.12 47.14
CA MET A 1 77.06 -65.29 47.11
C MET A 1 76.33 -63.99 46.74
N ILE A 2 76.71 -62.86 47.32
CA ILE A 2 76.11 -61.53 47.07
C ILE A 2 76.25 -61.10 45.60
N GLU A 3 77.45 -61.21 45.03
CA GLU A 3 77.74 -60.90 43.62
C GLU A 3 76.89 -61.71 42.62
N LYS A 4 76.69 -63.01 42.91
CA LYS A 4 75.88 -63.91 42.07
C LYS A 4 74.39 -63.53 42.11
N ARG A 5 73.90 -63.05 43.26
CA ARG A 5 72.55 -62.52 43.43
C ARG A 5 72.36 -61.18 42.70
N SER A 6 73.35 -60.29 42.74
CA SER A 6 73.33 -59.01 41.98
C SER A 6 73.23 -59.27 40.48
N LYS A 7 74.13 -60.11 39.95
CA LYS A 7 74.14 -60.48 38.52
C LYS A 7 72.85 -61.15 38.05
N LEU A 8 72.23 -61.97 38.89
CA LEU A 8 70.92 -62.58 38.59
C LEU A 8 69.80 -61.55 38.56
N GLY A 9 69.81 -60.57 39.48
CA GLY A 9 68.85 -59.47 39.48
C GLY A 9 68.98 -58.58 38.25
N GLU A 10 70.20 -58.18 37.90
CA GLU A 10 70.51 -57.40 36.68
C GLU A 10 70.07 -58.15 35.40
N SER A 11 70.37 -59.44 35.32
CA SER A 11 69.94 -60.29 34.20
C SER A 11 68.41 -60.40 34.10
N GLN A 12 67.71 -60.51 35.23
CA GLN A 12 66.24 -60.52 35.25
C GLN A 12 65.65 -59.19 34.75
N THR A 13 66.19 -58.05 35.21
CA THR A 13 65.73 -56.72 34.77
C THR A 13 65.96 -56.51 33.27
N LEU A 14 67.10 -56.95 32.73
CA LEU A 14 67.41 -56.86 31.30
C LEU A 14 66.48 -57.73 30.44
N GLN A 15 66.14 -58.93 30.91
CA GLN A 15 65.19 -59.81 30.22
C GLN A 15 63.77 -59.23 30.24
N GLN A 16 63.34 -58.66 31.37
CA GLN A 16 62.05 -58.00 31.47
C GLN A 16 61.97 -56.80 30.51
N PHE A 17 62.99 -55.95 30.49
CA PHE A 17 63.08 -54.84 29.55
C PHE A 17 63.02 -55.32 28.10
N SER A 18 63.76 -56.37 27.74
CA SER A 18 63.75 -56.91 26.37
C SER A 18 62.36 -57.36 25.95
N ARG A 19 61.65 -58.07 26.84
CA ARG A 19 60.26 -58.49 26.60
C ARG A 19 59.31 -57.30 26.47
N ASP A 20 59.44 -56.29 27.32
CA ASP A 20 58.59 -55.09 27.26
C ASP A 20 58.81 -54.32 25.95
N VAL A 21 60.06 -54.24 25.48
CA VAL A 21 60.39 -53.69 24.16
C VAL A 21 59.80 -54.54 23.03
N ASP A 22 59.98 -55.86 23.04
CA ASP A 22 59.40 -56.77 22.03
C ASP A 22 57.87 -56.58 21.92
N GLU A 23 57.18 -56.47 23.06
CA GLU A 23 55.72 -56.29 23.10
C GLU A 23 55.30 -54.94 22.52
N ILE A 24 56.05 -53.87 22.82
CA ILE A 24 55.77 -52.55 22.26
C ILE A 24 56.12 -52.49 20.77
N GLU A 25 57.24 -53.06 20.33
CA GLU A 25 57.63 -53.12 18.91
C GLU A 25 56.56 -53.86 18.08
N ALA A 26 56.04 -54.98 18.60
CA ALA A 26 54.94 -55.72 17.97
C ALA A 26 53.66 -54.86 17.90
N TRP A 27 53.30 -54.18 18.98
CA TRP A 27 52.14 -53.29 19.01
C TRP A 27 52.28 -52.09 18.05
N ILE A 28 53.45 -51.43 18.03
CA ILE A 28 53.74 -50.32 17.10
C ILE A 28 53.62 -50.81 15.65
N SER A 29 54.18 -52.00 15.36
CA SER A 29 54.13 -52.58 14.02
C SER A 29 52.69 -52.86 13.56
N GLU A 30 51.82 -53.38 14.44
CA GLU A 30 50.39 -53.56 14.15
C GLU A 30 49.70 -52.21 13.88
N LYS A 31 49.90 -51.22 14.76
CA LYS A 31 49.27 -49.91 14.62
C LYS A 31 49.76 -49.16 13.39
N LEU A 32 51.01 -49.37 12.98
CA LEU A 32 51.58 -48.76 11.78
C LEU A 32 50.89 -49.23 10.50
N GLN A 33 50.40 -50.47 10.44
CA GLN A 33 49.58 -50.93 9.31
C GLN A 33 48.27 -50.12 9.20
N THR A 34 47.68 -49.76 10.34
CA THR A 34 46.46 -48.94 10.40
C THR A 34 46.74 -47.44 10.20
N ALA A 35 47.95 -46.95 10.45
CA ALA A 35 48.30 -45.55 10.21
C ALA A 35 48.70 -45.28 8.75
N THR A 36 49.17 -46.31 8.03
CA THR A 36 49.71 -46.18 6.66
C THR A 36 48.71 -46.55 5.57
N ASP A 37 47.55 -47.12 5.89
CA ASP A 37 46.52 -47.39 4.90
C ASP A 37 45.93 -46.09 4.31
N GLU A 38 45.65 -46.12 3.02
CA GLU A 38 45.16 -44.96 2.28
C GLU A 38 43.63 -44.91 2.16
N SER A 39 42.92 -45.39 3.18
CA SER A 39 41.44 -45.48 3.17
C SER A 39 40.73 -44.13 3.03
N TYR A 40 41.43 -43.01 3.25
CA TYR A 40 40.97 -41.64 3.03
C TYR A 40 40.75 -41.27 1.56
N LYS A 41 41.33 -42.02 0.60
CA LYS A 41 41.13 -41.78 -0.84
C LYS A 41 39.73 -42.16 -1.33
N ASP A 42 39.07 -43.08 -0.62
CA ASP A 42 37.70 -43.46 -0.90
C ASP A 42 36.73 -42.61 -0.06
N PRO A 43 35.92 -41.74 -0.69
CA PRO A 43 34.99 -40.85 0.00
C PRO A 43 33.83 -41.59 0.67
N THR A 44 33.64 -42.88 0.40
CA THR A 44 32.56 -43.68 0.99
C THR A 44 32.75 -43.79 2.51
N ASN A 45 31.71 -43.41 3.26
CA ASN A 45 31.72 -43.41 4.74
C ASN A 45 32.89 -42.63 5.36
N ILE A 46 33.38 -41.58 4.69
CA ILE A 46 34.56 -40.81 5.12
C ILE A 46 34.40 -40.23 6.54
N GLN A 47 33.19 -39.80 6.92
CA GLN A 47 32.87 -39.34 8.27
C GLN A 47 33.13 -40.43 9.31
N SER A 48 32.66 -41.66 9.05
CA SER A 48 32.87 -42.81 9.93
C SER A 48 34.34 -43.21 10.00
N LYS A 49 35.08 -43.13 8.88
CA LYS A 49 36.54 -43.36 8.85
C LYS A 49 37.28 -42.32 9.68
N HIS A 50 36.93 -41.04 9.55
CA HIS A 50 37.49 -39.94 10.35
C HIS A 50 37.23 -40.14 11.85
N GLN A 51 36.01 -40.48 12.25
CA GLN A 51 35.67 -40.77 13.66
C GLN A 51 36.44 -41.97 14.21
N LYS A 52 36.56 -43.06 13.44
CA LYS A 52 37.37 -44.23 13.85
C LYS A 52 38.84 -43.86 14.02
N HIS A 53 39.39 -43.02 13.13
CA HIS A 53 40.78 -42.56 13.26
C HIS A 53 40.98 -41.63 14.46
N GLN A 54 40.01 -40.79 14.81
CA GLN A 54 40.06 -40.01 16.05
C GLN A 54 40.11 -40.90 17.30
N ALA A 55 39.38 -42.01 17.31
CA ALA A 55 39.46 -43.00 18.39
C ALA A 55 40.84 -43.70 18.41
N PHE A 56 41.40 -44.01 17.24
CA PHE A 56 42.77 -44.54 17.11
C PHE A 56 43.82 -43.55 17.63
N GLU A 57 43.70 -42.25 17.35
CA GLU A 57 44.61 -41.23 17.89
C GLU A 57 44.53 -41.10 19.41
N ALA A 58 43.32 -41.23 19.98
CA ALA A 58 43.15 -41.28 21.43
C ALA A 58 43.82 -42.53 22.04
N GLU A 59 43.74 -43.69 21.37
CA GLU A 59 44.44 -44.90 21.76
C GLU A 59 45.97 -44.72 21.72
N LEU A 60 46.51 -44.11 20.66
CA LEU A 60 47.94 -43.80 20.57
C LEU A 60 48.36 -42.87 21.71
N HIS A 61 47.59 -41.81 21.96
CA HIS A 61 47.89 -40.86 23.02
C HIS A 61 47.92 -41.51 24.40
N ALA A 62 46.97 -42.41 24.69
CA ALA A 62 46.91 -43.14 25.96
C ALA A 62 48.10 -44.11 26.15
N ASN A 63 48.69 -44.62 25.06
CA ASN A 63 49.85 -45.51 25.12
C ASN A 63 51.20 -44.77 25.09
N ALA A 64 51.20 -43.44 24.90
CA ALA A 64 52.43 -42.65 24.82
C ALA A 64 53.29 -42.76 26.09
N ASP A 65 52.64 -42.74 27.27
CA ASP A 65 53.33 -42.83 28.56
C ASP A 65 53.96 -44.22 28.78
N ARG A 66 53.32 -45.29 28.28
CA ARG A 66 53.86 -46.66 28.35
C ARG A 66 55.16 -46.77 27.57
N ILE A 67 55.20 -46.20 26.36
CA ILE A 67 56.39 -46.22 25.49
C ILE A 67 57.51 -45.40 26.12
N ARG A 68 57.19 -44.21 26.63
CA ARG A 68 58.15 -43.36 27.35
C ARG A 68 58.71 -44.08 28.58
N GLY A 69 57.88 -44.77 29.35
CA GLY A 69 58.31 -45.54 30.52
C GLY A 69 59.30 -46.67 30.18
N VAL A 70 59.11 -47.37 29.06
CA VAL A 70 60.07 -48.40 28.60
C VAL A 70 61.39 -47.77 28.15
N ILE A 71 61.33 -46.62 27.46
CA ILE A 71 62.53 -45.87 27.07
C ILE A 71 63.31 -45.39 28.31
N ASP A 72 62.62 -44.83 29.30
CA ASP A 72 63.22 -44.37 30.56
C ASP A 72 63.84 -45.53 31.35
N THR A 73 63.18 -46.69 31.38
CA THR A 73 63.69 -47.90 32.02
C THR A 73 64.97 -48.41 31.33
N GLY A 74 64.99 -48.45 30.00
CA GLY A 74 66.17 -48.84 29.24
C GLY A 74 67.34 -47.86 29.41
N ASN A 75 67.07 -46.55 29.44
CA ASN A 75 68.09 -45.55 29.71
C ASN A 75 68.66 -45.68 31.14
N ALA A 76 67.81 -45.96 32.13
CA ALA A 76 68.25 -46.22 33.50
C ALA A 76 69.09 -47.50 33.62
N LEU A 77 68.77 -48.55 32.84
CA LEU A 77 69.57 -49.78 32.74
C LEU A 77 70.99 -49.49 32.25
N ILE A 78 71.12 -48.68 31.19
CA ILE A 78 72.43 -48.25 30.66
C ILE A 78 73.21 -47.43 31.70
N GLN A 79 72.57 -46.44 32.34
CA GLN A 79 73.24 -45.56 33.32
C GLN A 79 73.78 -46.30 34.54
N ARG A 80 73.09 -47.36 34.97
CA ARG A 80 73.47 -48.17 36.14
C ARG A 80 74.48 -49.27 35.82
N GLY A 81 74.84 -49.47 34.55
CA GLY A 81 75.69 -50.58 34.11
C GLY A 81 75.00 -51.95 34.19
N GLY A 82 73.66 -51.99 34.25
CA GLY A 82 72.88 -53.23 34.38
C GLY A 82 72.84 -54.09 33.12
N CYS A 83 73.45 -53.62 32.03
CA CYS A 83 73.59 -54.29 30.74
C CYS A 83 75.06 -54.40 30.30
N ALA A 84 75.96 -54.70 31.25
CA ALA A 84 77.40 -54.83 31.01
C ALA A 84 77.72 -55.78 29.84
N GLY A 85 78.29 -55.24 28.75
CA GLY A 85 78.64 -55.97 27.53
C GLY A 85 77.57 -55.97 26.43
N SER A 86 76.44 -55.30 26.63
CA SER A 86 75.37 -55.15 25.64
C SER A 86 74.78 -53.73 25.58
N GLU A 87 75.46 -52.74 26.16
CA GLU A 87 75.00 -51.35 26.26
C GLU A 87 74.70 -50.75 24.88
N ASP A 88 75.58 -50.97 23.91
CA ASP A 88 75.40 -50.47 22.54
C ASP A 88 74.17 -51.10 21.86
N ALA A 89 73.91 -52.38 22.11
CA ALA A 89 72.74 -53.07 21.57
C ALA A 89 71.44 -52.57 22.21
N VAL A 90 71.42 -52.38 23.54
CA VAL A 90 70.27 -51.80 24.25
C VAL A 90 70.00 -50.38 23.77
N LYS A 91 71.05 -49.56 23.61
CA LYS A 91 70.92 -48.18 23.13
C LYS A 91 70.43 -48.12 21.68
N ALA A 92 70.95 -48.97 20.80
CA ALA A 92 70.47 -49.07 19.42
C ALA A 92 68.98 -49.45 19.37
N ARG A 93 68.56 -50.36 20.24
CA ARG A 93 67.15 -50.80 20.31
C ARG A 93 66.22 -49.72 20.85
N LEU A 94 66.64 -48.97 21.88
CA LEU A 94 65.90 -47.81 22.37
C LEU A 94 65.73 -46.72 21.31
N ASN A 95 66.80 -46.42 20.57
CA ASN A 95 66.73 -45.46 19.46
C ASN A 95 65.78 -45.95 18.37
N ALA A 96 65.85 -47.23 17.99
CA ALA A 96 64.94 -47.81 17.01
C ALA A 96 63.48 -47.76 17.47
N LEU A 97 63.22 -48.03 18.76
CA LEU A 97 61.88 -47.94 19.36
C LEU A 97 61.33 -46.51 19.32
N ASP A 98 62.14 -45.52 19.69
CA ASP A 98 61.74 -44.10 19.62
C ASP A 98 61.50 -43.67 18.16
N GLU A 99 62.37 -44.05 17.23
CA GLU A 99 62.20 -43.76 15.80
C GLU A 99 60.90 -44.37 15.24
N GLN A 100 60.60 -45.63 15.57
CA GLN A 100 59.36 -46.29 15.16
C GLN A 100 58.12 -45.61 15.75
N TRP A 101 58.20 -45.20 17.02
CA TRP A 101 57.12 -44.46 17.67
C TRP A 101 56.88 -43.09 17.02
N GLN A 102 57.93 -42.29 16.82
CA GLN A 102 57.83 -41.00 16.14
C GLN A 102 57.30 -41.17 14.71
N PHE A 103 57.73 -42.21 13.99
CA PHE A 103 57.22 -42.52 12.66
C PHE A 103 55.73 -42.86 12.68
N LEU A 104 55.26 -43.69 13.62
CA LEU A 104 53.85 -44.01 13.80
C LEU A 104 53.02 -42.76 14.10
N VAL A 105 53.46 -41.91 15.03
CA VAL A 105 52.77 -40.67 15.40
C VAL A 105 52.69 -39.73 14.19
N ASN A 106 53.78 -39.56 13.45
CA ASN A 106 53.81 -38.73 12.25
C ASN A 106 52.86 -39.28 11.16
N LYS A 107 52.86 -40.59 10.91
CA LYS A 107 51.95 -41.21 9.93
C LYS A 107 50.49 -41.11 10.35
N SER A 108 50.20 -41.30 11.64
CA SER A 108 48.86 -41.11 12.18
C SER A 108 48.37 -39.68 11.99
N ALA A 109 49.22 -38.69 12.28
CA ALA A 109 48.90 -37.27 12.13
C ALA A 109 48.68 -36.88 10.66
N GLU A 110 49.52 -37.35 9.73
CA GLU A 110 49.34 -37.19 8.29
C GLU A 110 47.99 -37.76 7.83
N LYS A 111 47.65 -38.98 8.26
CA LYS A 111 46.37 -39.62 7.93
C LYS A 111 45.18 -38.86 8.53
N SER A 112 45.30 -38.38 9.76
CA SER A 112 44.27 -37.58 10.45
C SER A 112 43.96 -36.29 9.67
N GLN A 113 45.00 -35.56 9.23
CA GLN A 113 44.83 -34.37 8.40
C GLN A 113 44.11 -34.70 7.08
N LYS A 114 44.55 -35.73 6.36
CA LYS A 114 43.93 -36.14 5.09
C LYS A 114 42.47 -36.57 5.26
N LEU A 115 42.15 -37.34 6.30
CA LEU A 115 40.77 -37.73 6.62
C LEU A 115 39.91 -36.52 6.95
N LYS A 116 40.43 -35.57 7.73
CA LYS A 116 39.72 -34.35 8.11
C LYS A 116 39.40 -33.49 6.90
N GLU A 117 40.34 -33.32 5.98
CA GLU A 117 40.13 -32.57 4.73
C GLU A 117 39.16 -33.28 3.79
N ALA A 118 39.33 -34.58 3.55
CA ALA A 118 38.40 -35.38 2.75
C ALA A 118 36.97 -35.31 3.32
N ASN A 119 36.84 -35.33 4.65
CA ASN A 119 35.55 -35.20 5.32
C ASN A 119 34.93 -33.81 5.15
N LYS A 120 35.71 -32.73 5.29
CA LYS A 120 35.25 -31.37 5.01
C LYS A 120 34.78 -31.22 3.57
N GLN A 121 35.54 -31.75 2.62
CA GLN A 121 35.20 -31.71 1.19
C GLN A 121 33.90 -32.46 0.90
N GLN A 122 33.70 -33.63 1.52
CA GLN A 122 32.47 -34.41 1.40
C GLN A 122 31.27 -33.64 1.96
N ASN A 123 31.39 -33.03 3.13
CA ASN A 123 30.33 -32.24 3.74
C ASN A 123 29.94 -31.04 2.88
N PHE A 124 30.92 -30.32 2.33
CA PHE A 124 30.68 -29.24 1.38
C PHE A 124 29.97 -29.76 0.11
N ASN A 125 30.45 -30.87 -0.47
CA ASN A 125 29.84 -31.45 -1.67
C ASN A 125 28.38 -31.87 -1.44
N THR A 126 28.06 -32.46 -0.29
CA THR A 126 26.68 -32.79 0.09
C THR A 126 25.85 -31.52 0.26
N GLY A 127 26.36 -30.54 0.99
CA GLY A 127 25.67 -29.27 1.20
C GLY A 127 25.38 -28.50 -0.10
N ILE A 128 26.29 -28.53 -1.07
CA ILE A 128 26.07 -27.98 -2.41
C ILE A 128 24.95 -28.72 -3.14
N LYS A 129 24.93 -30.06 -3.12
CA LYS A 129 23.88 -30.85 -3.77
C LYS A 129 22.49 -30.54 -3.19
N ASP A 130 22.39 -30.48 -1.86
CA ASP A 130 21.14 -30.17 -1.17
C ASP A 130 20.66 -28.75 -1.53
N PHE A 131 21.59 -27.79 -1.56
CA PHE A 131 21.28 -26.41 -1.93
C PHE A 131 20.90 -26.27 -3.42
N ASP A 132 21.58 -26.99 -4.31
CA ASP A 132 21.26 -27.04 -5.74
C ASP A 132 19.88 -27.65 -6.02
N PHE A 133 19.48 -28.65 -5.23
CA PHE A 133 18.13 -29.20 -5.30
C PHE A 133 17.10 -28.14 -4.93
N TRP A 134 17.26 -27.48 -3.78
CA TRP A 134 16.38 -26.39 -3.35
C TRP A 134 16.34 -25.23 -4.37
N LEU A 135 17.48 -24.81 -4.91
CA LEU A 135 17.54 -23.80 -5.97
C LEU A 135 16.70 -24.20 -7.19
N SER A 136 16.74 -25.47 -7.59
CA SER A 136 15.99 -25.98 -8.74
C SER A 136 14.48 -25.97 -8.48
N GLU A 137 14.05 -26.29 -7.26
CA GLU A 137 12.63 -26.17 -6.86
C GLU A 137 12.15 -24.71 -6.88
N VAL A 138 12.95 -23.80 -6.33
CA VAL A 138 12.63 -22.36 -6.34
C VAL A 138 12.61 -21.79 -7.75
N GLU A 139 13.58 -22.16 -8.60
CA GLU A 139 13.60 -21.77 -10.02
C GLU A 139 12.34 -22.23 -10.75
N ALA A 140 11.86 -23.45 -10.50
CA ALA A 140 10.62 -23.96 -11.08
C ALA A 140 9.38 -23.19 -10.60
N LEU A 141 9.32 -22.82 -9.32
CA LEU A 141 8.24 -21.99 -8.78
C LEU A 141 8.24 -20.57 -9.38
N LEU A 142 9.42 -19.99 -9.56
CA LEU A 142 9.59 -18.65 -10.14
C LEU A 142 9.38 -18.61 -11.65
N ALA A 143 9.54 -19.74 -12.35
CA ALA A 143 9.32 -19.85 -13.79
C ALA A 143 7.83 -19.80 -14.19
N SER A 144 6.91 -19.89 -13.22
CA SER A 144 5.49 -19.72 -13.50
C SER A 144 5.20 -18.33 -14.10
N GLU A 145 4.44 -18.30 -15.19
CA GLU A 145 3.90 -17.09 -15.79
C GLU A 145 2.41 -16.88 -15.46
N ASP A 146 1.90 -17.58 -14.44
CA ASP A 146 0.59 -17.28 -13.88
C ASP A 146 0.69 -16.05 -12.97
N TYR A 147 -0.09 -15.04 -13.31
CA TYR A 147 -0.18 -13.78 -12.59
C TYR A 147 -1.60 -13.44 -12.14
N GLY A 148 -2.51 -14.42 -12.16
CA GLY A 148 -3.90 -14.27 -11.76
C GLY A 148 -4.81 -13.75 -12.88
N LYS A 149 -6.06 -14.19 -12.85
CA LYS A 149 -7.11 -13.83 -13.83
C LYS A 149 -8.14 -12.85 -13.28
N ASP A 150 -8.11 -12.62 -11.97
CA ASP A 150 -9.03 -11.78 -11.22
C ASP A 150 -8.36 -11.28 -9.93
N LEU A 151 -8.93 -10.26 -9.28
CA LEU A 151 -8.30 -9.66 -8.10
C LEU A 151 -8.10 -10.66 -6.94
N ALA A 152 -8.97 -11.67 -6.81
CA ALA A 152 -8.86 -12.66 -5.74
C ALA A 152 -7.67 -13.61 -5.98
N SER A 153 -7.53 -14.12 -7.20
CA SER A 153 -6.43 -15.00 -7.61
C SER A 153 -5.08 -14.29 -7.53
N VAL A 154 -4.97 -13.03 -7.98
CA VAL A 154 -3.73 -12.24 -7.86
C VAL A 154 -3.33 -12.06 -6.39
N ASN A 155 -4.29 -11.72 -5.52
CA ASN A 155 -4.02 -11.57 -4.08
C ASN A 155 -3.53 -12.87 -3.43
N ASN A 156 -4.07 -14.01 -3.85
CA ASN A 156 -3.60 -15.31 -3.39
C ASN A 156 -2.19 -15.61 -3.88
N LEU A 157 -1.87 -15.31 -5.15
CA LEU A 157 -0.53 -15.46 -5.70
C LEU A 157 0.49 -14.54 -5.01
N LEU A 158 0.13 -13.29 -4.71
CA LEU A 158 0.97 -12.35 -3.97
C LEU A 158 1.32 -12.85 -2.56
N LYS A 159 0.36 -13.49 -1.87
CA LYS A 159 0.58 -14.12 -0.56
C LYS A 159 1.52 -15.32 -0.66
N LYS A 160 1.29 -16.21 -1.64
CA LYS A 160 2.19 -17.35 -1.90
C LYS A 160 3.61 -16.88 -2.24
N HIS A 161 3.73 -15.86 -3.08
CA HIS A 161 5.02 -15.29 -3.46
C HIS A 161 5.74 -14.63 -2.29
N GLN A 162 5.01 -14.01 -1.35
CA GLN A 162 5.59 -13.49 -0.11
C GLN A 162 6.20 -14.59 0.76
N LEU A 163 5.55 -15.76 0.86
CA LEU A 163 6.12 -16.91 1.56
C LEU A 163 7.39 -17.41 0.87
N LEU A 164 7.40 -17.46 -0.47
CA LEU A 164 8.59 -17.83 -1.24
C LEU A 164 9.75 -16.84 -1.05
N GLU A 165 9.49 -15.53 -1.04
CA GLU A 165 10.53 -14.52 -0.77
C GLU A 165 11.10 -14.65 0.65
N ALA A 166 10.26 -14.97 1.64
CA ALA A 166 10.72 -15.25 3.00
C ALA A 166 11.59 -16.51 3.06
N ASP A 167 11.22 -17.58 2.34
CA ASP A 167 12.00 -18.81 2.23
C ASP A 167 13.37 -18.54 1.57
N ILE A 168 13.41 -17.79 0.48
CA ILE A 168 14.67 -17.36 -0.17
C ILE A 168 15.56 -16.59 0.79
N SER A 169 14.97 -15.68 1.58
CA SER A 169 15.73 -14.90 2.57
C SER A 169 16.30 -15.78 3.69
N ALA A 170 15.56 -16.79 4.15
CA ALA A 170 16.02 -17.70 5.20
C ALA A 170 17.20 -18.58 4.74
N HIS A 171 17.26 -18.91 3.45
CA HIS A 171 18.35 -19.72 2.87
C HIS A 171 19.65 -18.93 2.62
N GLU A 172 19.66 -17.62 2.83
CA GLU A 172 20.86 -16.78 2.70
C GLU A 172 21.94 -17.16 3.72
N ASP A 173 21.56 -17.49 4.95
CA ASP A 173 22.49 -17.97 5.98
C ASP A 173 23.11 -19.32 5.60
N ARG A 174 22.33 -20.21 4.98
CA ARG A 174 22.83 -21.50 4.50
C ARG A 174 23.86 -21.34 3.37
N LEU A 175 23.62 -20.41 2.44
CA LEU A 175 24.60 -20.07 1.41
C LEU A 175 25.88 -19.49 2.01
N LYS A 176 25.76 -18.64 3.02
CA LYS A 176 26.90 -18.07 3.75
C LYS A 176 27.74 -19.15 4.42
N ASP A 177 27.11 -20.14 5.05
CA ASP A 177 27.81 -21.30 5.63
C ASP A 177 28.54 -22.13 4.57
N LEU A 178 27.94 -22.35 3.40
CA LEU A 178 28.58 -23.05 2.28
C LEU A 178 29.78 -22.27 1.74
N ASN A 179 29.67 -20.95 1.65
CA ASN A 179 30.78 -20.07 1.28
C ASN A 179 31.92 -20.15 2.28
N GLY A 180 31.63 -20.14 3.59
CA GLY A 180 32.65 -20.31 4.63
C GLY A 180 33.34 -21.68 4.58
N GLN A 181 32.59 -22.75 4.28
CA GLN A 181 33.17 -24.08 4.04
C GLN A 181 34.08 -24.10 2.81
N ALA A 182 33.65 -23.50 1.70
CA ALA A 182 34.46 -23.37 0.50
C ALA A 182 35.75 -22.59 0.76
N ASP A 183 35.67 -21.45 1.46
CA ASP A 183 36.84 -20.63 1.80
C ASP A 183 37.82 -21.40 2.69
N SER A 184 37.32 -22.17 3.67
CA SER A 184 38.17 -23.05 4.49
C SER A 184 38.86 -24.15 3.68
N LEU A 185 38.20 -24.70 2.66
CA LEU A 185 38.77 -25.73 1.77
C LEU A 185 39.77 -25.12 0.78
N MET A 186 39.52 -23.90 0.32
CA MET A 186 40.42 -23.19 -0.57
C MET A 186 41.69 -22.71 0.13
N ALA A 187 41.63 -22.49 1.45
CA ALA A 187 42.79 -22.15 2.27
C ALA A 187 43.74 -23.35 2.52
N SER A 188 43.26 -24.60 2.43
CA SER A 188 44.11 -25.78 2.52
C SER A 188 44.83 -26.04 1.20
N ASN A 189 46.17 -26.02 1.21
CA ASN A 189 47.02 -26.20 0.02
C ASN A 189 47.13 -27.67 -0.45
N ALA A 190 46.22 -28.54 0.00
CA ALA A 190 46.34 -29.99 -0.10
C ALA A 190 45.71 -30.60 -1.36
N PHE A 191 44.80 -29.88 -2.03
CA PHE A 191 44.07 -30.38 -3.21
C PHE A 191 43.81 -29.27 -4.23
N ASP A 192 43.46 -29.67 -5.46
CA ASP A 192 42.97 -28.76 -6.50
C ASP A 192 41.66 -28.09 -6.07
N THR A 193 41.73 -26.79 -5.79
CA THR A 193 40.62 -25.99 -5.27
C THR A 193 39.71 -25.45 -6.36
N THR A 194 40.03 -25.69 -7.63
CA THR A 194 39.27 -25.19 -8.79
C THR A 194 37.82 -25.66 -8.74
N GLN A 195 37.58 -26.95 -8.48
CA GLN A 195 36.22 -27.49 -8.40
C GLN A 195 35.41 -26.91 -7.24
N VAL A 196 36.04 -26.61 -6.10
CA VAL A 196 35.37 -26.00 -4.94
C VAL A 196 34.93 -24.59 -5.30
N LYS A 197 35.84 -23.82 -5.90
CA LYS A 197 35.58 -22.46 -6.37
C LYS A 197 34.46 -22.45 -7.41
N ASP A 198 34.53 -23.30 -8.43
CA ASP A 198 33.52 -23.35 -9.50
C ASP A 198 32.13 -23.69 -8.96
N LYS A 199 32.04 -24.67 -8.04
CA LYS A 199 30.78 -25.02 -7.37
C LYS A 199 30.24 -23.85 -6.56
N ARG A 200 31.08 -23.22 -5.73
CA ARG A 200 30.72 -22.05 -4.92
C ARG A 200 30.20 -20.93 -5.82
N ASP A 201 30.93 -20.57 -6.85
CA ASP A 201 30.59 -19.47 -7.74
C ASP A 201 29.28 -19.79 -8.52
N ALA A 202 29.06 -21.06 -8.90
CA ALA A 202 27.82 -21.52 -9.53
C ALA A 202 26.58 -21.35 -8.62
N VAL A 203 26.61 -21.84 -7.36
CA VAL A 203 25.45 -21.66 -6.45
C VAL A 203 25.20 -20.20 -6.10
N ASN A 204 26.26 -19.37 -5.93
CA ASN A 204 26.08 -17.93 -5.69
C ASN A 204 25.46 -17.22 -6.91
N GLY A 205 25.88 -17.58 -8.12
CA GLY A 205 25.30 -17.08 -9.37
C GLY A 205 23.82 -17.43 -9.50
N ARG A 206 23.46 -18.70 -9.25
CA ARG A 206 22.06 -19.16 -9.26
C ARG A 206 21.24 -18.48 -8.17
N PHE A 207 21.78 -18.32 -6.96
CA PHE A 207 21.09 -17.62 -5.86
C PHE A 207 20.79 -16.16 -6.21
N THR A 208 21.75 -15.46 -6.81
CA THR A 208 21.56 -14.08 -7.30
C THR A 208 20.49 -14.02 -8.39
N LYS A 209 20.48 -15.01 -9.30
CA LYS A 209 19.48 -15.14 -10.36
C LYS A 209 18.08 -15.33 -9.78
N ILE A 210 17.88 -16.23 -8.81
CA ILE A 210 16.54 -16.43 -8.21
C ILE A 210 16.06 -15.20 -7.44
N LYS A 211 16.95 -14.44 -6.78
CA LYS A 211 16.60 -13.15 -6.15
C LYS A 211 16.07 -12.15 -7.20
N SER A 212 16.75 -12.05 -8.34
CA SER A 212 16.31 -11.21 -9.46
C SER A 212 14.98 -11.67 -10.06
N MET A 213 14.82 -12.97 -10.30
CA MET A 213 13.57 -13.57 -10.79
C MET A 213 12.41 -13.33 -9.83
N ALA A 214 12.63 -13.48 -8.52
CA ALA A 214 11.63 -13.21 -7.49
C ALA A 214 11.18 -11.75 -7.49
N ALA A 215 12.12 -10.80 -7.56
CA ALA A 215 11.81 -9.38 -7.67
C ALA A 215 11.02 -9.06 -8.96
N GLY A 216 11.42 -9.64 -10.09
CA GLY A 216 10.72 -9.51 -11.37
C GLY A 216 9.30 -10.04 -11.30
N ARG A 217 9.10 -11.23 -10.74
CA ARG A 217 7.77 -11.83 -10.55
C ARG A 217 6.89 -11.01 -9.61
N ARG A 218 7.45 -10.45 -8.51
CA ARG A 218 6.74 -9.53 -7.61
C ARG A 218 6.24 -8.28 -8.35
N ALA A 219 7.09 -7.65 -9.17
CA ALA A 219 6.70 -6.48 -9.95
C ALA A 219 5.54 -6.81 -10.91
N LYS A 220 5.64 -7.95 -11.59
CA LYS A 220 4.60 -8.48 -12.50
C LYS A 220 3.26 -8.75 -11.79
N LEU A 221 3.28 -9.41 -10.62
CA LEU A 221 2.08 -9.65 -9.81
C LEU A 221 1.44 -8.34 -9.31
N ASN A 222 2.25 -7.36 -8.91
CA ASN A 222 1.75 -6.05 -8.50
C ASN A 222 1.10 -5.28 -9.66
N GLU A 223 1.65 -5.40 -10.87
CA GLU A 223 1.04 -4.79 -12.06
C GLU A 223 -0.31 -5.42 -12.37
N SER A 224 -0.39 -6.76 -12.38
CA SER A 224 -1.66 -7.49 -12.51
C SER A 224 -2.67 -7.08 -11.44
N HIS A 225 -2.23 -6.93 -10.19
CA HIS A 225 -3.09 -6.48 -9.09
C HIS A 225 -3.67 -5.08 -9.34
N ARG A 226 -2.82 -4.12 -9.75
CA ARG A 226 -3.26 -2.75 -10.06
C ARG A 226 -4.27 -2.74 -11.19
N LEU A 227 -4.03 -3.54 -12.24
CA LEU A 227 -4.95 -3.66 -13.37
C LEU A 227 -6.32 -4.20 -12.94
N HIS A 228 -6.36 -5.29 -12.17
CA HIS A 228 -7.62 -5.86 -11.72
C HIS A 228 -8.36 -4.98 -10.70
N GLN A 229 -7.63 -4.25 -9.85
CA GLN A 229 -8.23 -3.26 -8.96
C GLN A 229 -8.86 -2.13 -9.77
N PHE A 230 -8.14 -1.65 -10.78
CA PHE A 230 -8.64 -0.61 -11.68
C PHE A 230 -9.92 -1.02 -12.42
N PHE A 231 -10.01 -2.25 -12.95
CA PHE A 231 -11.25 -2.71 -13.58
C PHE A 231 -12.43 -2.79 -12.60
N ARG A 232 -12.19 -3.21 -11.36
CA ARG A 232 -13.23 -3.19 -10.33
C ARG A 232 -13.69 -1.76 -10.03
N ASP A 233 -12.76 -0.83 -9.87
CA ASP A 233 -13.07 0.58 -9.63
C ASP A 233 -13.88 1.16 -10.80
N LEU A 234 -13.55 0.78 -12.06
CA LEU A 234 -14.32 1.16 -13.24
C LEU A 234 -15.74 0.60 -13.24
N ASP A 235 -15.94 -0.67 -12.88
CA ASP A 235 -17.26 -1.30 -12.82
C ASP A 235 -18.14 -0.65 -11.74
N ASP A 236 -17.54 -0.28 -10.61
CA ASP A 236 -18.20 0.47 -9.53
C ASP A 236 -18.64 1.86 -10.01
N GLU A 237 -17.76 2.59 -10.70
CA GLU A 237 -18.09 3.89 -11.31
C GLU A 237 -19.17 3.76 -12.40
N GLU A 238 -19.12 2.73 -13.25
CA GLU A 238 -20.15 2.50 -14.26
C GLU A 238 -21.52 2.22 -13.62
N SER A 239 -21.54 1.38 -12.58
CA SER A 239 -22.74 1.07 -11.81
C SER A 239 -23.32 2.33 -11.15
N TRP A 240 -22.46 3.17 -10.57
CA TRP A 240 -22.84 4.46 -10.01
C TRP A 240 -23.44 5.40 -11.06
N ILE A 241 -22.81 5.53 -12.23
CA ILE A 241 -23.33 6.35 -13.35
C ILE A 241 -24.70 5.84 -13.80
N LYS A 242 -24.89 4.52 -13.97
CA LYS A 242 -26.17 3.90 -14.35
C LYS A 242 -27.27 4.26 -13.36
N GLU A 243 -27.00 4.14 -12.06
CA GLU A 243 -27.93 4.51 -10.99
C GLU A 243 -28.29 6.01 -11.05
N LYS A 244 -27.29 6.90 -11.11
CA LYS A 244 -27.53 8.35 -11.10
C LYS A 244 -28.21 8.85 -12.38
N LYS A 245 -27.92 8.25 -13.54
CA LYS A 245 -28.59 8.58 -14.81
C LYS A 245 -30.10 8.38 -14.72
N LEU A 246 -30.57 7.33 -14.04
CA LEU A 246 -32.00 7.09 -13.81
C LEU A 246 -32.64 8.20 -12.96
N LEU A 247 -31.94 8.67 -11.92
CA LEU A 247 -32.42 9.75 -11.04
C LEU A 247 -32.50 11.10 -11.76
N VAL A 248 -31.51 11.42 -12.61
CA VAL A 248 -31.49 12.67 -13.41
C VAL A 248 -32.53 12.64 -14.51
N GLY A 249 -32.85 11.46 -15.06
CA GLY A 249 -33.87 11.28 -16.09
C GLY A 249 -35.32 11.41 -15.59
N SER A 250 -35.54 11.62 -14.30
CA SER A 250 -36.89 11.79 -13.74
C SER A 250 -37.55 13.09 -14.24
N GLU A 251 -38.76 12.97 -14.78
CA GLU A 251 -39.62 14.10 -15.15
C GLU A 251 -40.50 14.61 -13.99
N ASP A 252 -40.28 14.13 -12.76
CA ASP A 252 -40.99 14.66 -11.58
C ASP A 252 -40.41 16.02 -11.20
N TYR A 253 -41.08 17.10 -11.63
CA TYR A 253 -40.71 18.48 -11.34
C TYR A 253 -41.33 19.06 -10.05
N GLY A 254 -41.91 18.22 -9.17
CA GLY A 254 -42.59 18.64 -7.94
C GLY A 254 -43.91 19.39 -8.19
N ARG A 255 -44.90 19.19 -7.30
CA ARG A 255 -46.26 19.75 -7.46
C ARG A 255 -46.49 21.07 -6.71
N ASP A 256 -45.59 21.42 -5.78
CA ASP A 256 -45.68 22.60 -4.94
C ASP A 256 -44.29 23.21 -4.64
N LEU A 257 -44.25 24.37 -3.99
CA LEU A 257 -43.00 25.09 -3.71
C LEU A 257 -42.05 24.27 -2.82
N THR A 258 -42.58 23.55 -1.84
CA THR A 258 -41.81 22.73 -0.90
C THR A 258 -41.17 21.54 -1.61
N GLY A 259 -41.93 20.84 -2.47
CA GLY A 259 -41.43 19.76 -3.32
C GLY A 259 -40.33 20.26 -4.26
N VAL A 260 -40.56 21.39 -4.94
CA VAL A 260 -39.56 22.02 -5.81
C VAL A 260 -38.28 22.41 -5.04
N GLN A 261 -38.40 22.94 -3.82
CA GLN A 261 -37.25 23.28 -2.98
C GLN A 261 -36.46 22.04 -2.54
N ASN A 262 -37.15 20.96 -2.17
CA ASN A 262 -36.52 19.70 -1.79
C ASN A 262 -35.80 19.06 -2.98
N LEU A 263 -36.41 19.08 -4.16
CA LEU A 263 -35.82 18.56 -5.40
C LEU A 263 -34.62 19.39 -5.83
N ARG A 264 -34.64 20.72 -5.65
CA ARG A 264 -33.46 21.58 -5.83
C ARG A 264 -32.31 21.23 -4.88
N LYS A 265 -32.59 20.96 -3.60
CA LYS A 265 -31.58 20.52 -2.63
C LYS A 265 -30.96 19.19 -3.05
N LYS A 266 -31.79 18.22 -3.48
CA LYS A 266 -31.33 16.92 -4.00
C LYS A 266 -30.46 17.09 -5.25
N HIS A 267 -30.85 17.95 -6.19
CA HIS A 267 -30.06 18.24 -7.40
C HIS A 267 -28.72 18.88 -7.08
N LYS A 268 -28.67 19.88 -6.18
CA LYS A 268 -27.41 20.51 -5.76
C LYS A 268 -26.46 19.50 -5.10
N ARG A 269 -26.99 18.56 -4.32
CA ARG A 269 -26.22 17.46 -3.74
C ARG A 269 -25.66 16.55 -4.84
N LEU A 270 -26.48 16.20 -5.82
CA LEU A 270 -26.05 15.38 -6.95
C LEU A 270 -24.98 16.07 -7.82
N GLU A 271 -25.08 17.39 -8.04
CA GLU A 271 -24.03 18.17 -8.72
C GLU A 271 -22.69 18.11 -7.97
N ALA A 272 -22.72 18.18 -6.63
CA ALA A 272 -21.52 18.05 -5.80
C ALA A 272 -20.94 16.62 -5.85
N GLU A 273 -21.81 15.60 -5.79
CA GLU A 273 -21.40 14.19 -5.94
C GLU A 273 -20.75 13.94 -7.32
N LEU A 274 -21.33 14.45 -8.41
CA LEU A 274 -20.74 14.39 -9.75
C LEU A 274 -19.37 15.07 -9.83
N GLY A 275 -19.23 16.25 -9.24
CA GLY A 275 -17.95 16.94 -9.18
C GLY A 275 -16.86 16.15 -8.42
N ALA A 276 -17.24 15.34 -7.43
CA ALA A 276 -16.32 14.50 -6.68
C ALA A 276 -15.90 13.23 -7.45
N HIS A 277 -16.79 12.63 -8.25
CA HIS A 277 -16.51 11.45 -9.07
C HIS A 277 -15.83 11.77 -10.41
N GLU A 278 -15.91 13.02 -10.89
CA GLU A 278 -15.34 13.44 -12.18
C GLU A 278 -13.84 13.08 -12.35
N PRO A 279 -12.95 13.25 -11.36
CA PRO A 279 -11.54 12.85 -11.51
C PRO A 279 -11.35 11.33 -11.69
N ALA A 280 -12.13 10.51 -10.98
CA ALA A 280 -12.07 9.06 -11.08
C ALA A 280 -12.54 8.59 -12.46
N ILE A 281 -13.62 9.19 -12.98
CA ILE A 281 -14.15 8.95 -14.32
C ILE A 281 -13.14 9.35 -15.40
N GLN A 282 -12.50 10.52 -15.29
CA GLN A 282 -11.50 10.98 -16.25
C GLN A 282 -10.24 10.11 -16.25
N SER A 283 -9.77 9.73 -15.06
CA SER A 283 -8.65 8.79 -14.91
C SER A 283 -8.98 7.42 -15.52
N GLY A 284 -10.22 6.95 -15.33
CA GLY A 284 -10.73 5.70 -15.89
C GLY A 284 -10.67 5.62 -17.42
N VAL A 285 -10.99 6.72 -18.10
CA VAL A 285 -10.98 6.77 -19.58
C VAL A 285 -9.56 6.68 -20.14
N GLY A 286 -8.60 7.41 -19.56
CA GLY A 286 -7.21 7.40 -20.03
C GLY A 286 -6.48 6.07 -19.80
N HIS A 287 -6.66 5.47 -18.62
CA HIS A 287 -5.96 4.23 -18.28
C HIS A 287 -6.55 2.99 -18.96
N ARG A 288 -7.85 2.98 -19.33
CA ARG A 288 -8.48 1.83 -20.03
C ARG A 288 -7.90 1.62 -21.43
N GLU A 289 -7.64 2.69 -22.18
CA GLU A 289 -7.02 2.60 -23.51
C GLU A 289 -5.60 2.05 -23.44
N GLU A 290 -4.83 2.46 -22.43
CA GLU A 290 -3.47 1.96 -22.19
C GLU A 290 -3.46 0.51 -21.66
N ALA A 291 -4.42 0.15 -20.81
CA ALA A 291 -4.56 -1.17 -20.21
C ALA A 291 -5.03 -2.24 -21.21
N VAL A 292 -5.99 -1.93 -22.09
CA VAL A 292 -6.44 -2.84 -23.15
C VAL A 292 -5.29 -3.17 -24.11
N GLY A 293 -4.41 -2.21 -24.39
CA GLY A 293 -3.17 -2.47 -25.15
C GLY A 293 -2.20 -3.43 -24.46
N ARG A 294 -2.15 -3.43 -23.12
CA ARG A 294 -1.27 -4.31 -22.32
C ARG A 294 -1.90 -5.67 -22.00
N GLN A 295 -3.23 -5.77 -21.94
CA GLN A 295 -3.95 -7.00 -21.56
C GLN A 295 -3.73 -8.18 -22.53
N HIS A 296 -3.44 -7.89 -23.80
CA HIS A 296 -3.06 -8.91 -24.80
C HIS A 296 -1.79 -9.71 -24.42
N HIS A 297 -1.03 -9.29 -23.41
CA HIS A 297 0.18 -9.96 -22.93
C HIS A 297 -0.04 -10.88 -21.72
N TRP A 298 -1.17 -10.82 -21.01
CA TRP A 298 -1.29 -11.39 -19.65
C TRP A 298 -2.27 -12.56 -19.47
N THR A 299 -3.15 -12.85 -20.44
CA THR A 299 -4.12 -13.95 -20.28
C THR A 299 -4.34 -14.73 -21.57
N GLY A 300 -4.07 -16.03 -21.54
CA GLY A 300 -4.64 -17.02 -22.46
C GLY A 300 -6.13 -17.29 -22.19
N GLY A 301 -6.90 -16.23 -21.98
CA GLY A 301 -8.35 -16.24 -21.79
C GLY A 301 -8.98 -15.32 -22.83
N ASP A 302 -10.01 -15.81 -23.50
CA ASP A 302 -10.64 -15.16 -24.67
C ASP A 302 -10.91 -13.67 -24.44
N PRO A 303 -10.63 -12.78 -25.42
CA PRO A 303 -10.94 -11.35 -25.37
C PRO A 303 -12.44 -11.00 -25.29
N ALA A 304 -13.32 -11.99 -25.11
CA ALA A 304 -14.74 -11.89 -25.37
C ALA A 304 -15.60 -11.36 -24.21
N GLU A 305 -15.05 -11.24 -22.99
CA GLU A 305 -15.83 -10.67 -21.85
C GLU A 305 -15.60 -9.17 -21.63
N ALA A 306 -14.55 -8.58 -22.20
CA ALA A 306 -14.38 -7.13 -22.23
C ALA A 306 -15.14 -6.54 -23.43
N GLY A 307 -16.47 -6.66 -23.42
CA GLY A 307 -17.32 -6.06 -24.43
C GLY A 307 -17.02 -4.55 -24.61
N PRO A 308 -17.29 -3.97 -25.80
CA PRO A 308 -17.10 -2.56 -26.03
C PRO A 308 -18.13 -1.77 -25.21
N VAL A 309 -17.81 -1.47 -23.95
CA VAL A 309 -18.61 -0.55 -23.13
C VAL A 309 -18.40 0.83 -23.73
N SER A 310 -19.37 1.27 -24.53
CA SER A 310 -19.37 2.58 -25.15
C SER A 310 -19.44 3.64 -24.05
N TRP A 311 -18.30 4.26 -23.72
CA TRP A 311 -18.26 5.49 -22.93
C TRP A 311 -18.72 6.67 -23.80
N THR A 312 -19.98 6.66 -24.23
CA THR A 312 -20.68 7.84 -24.76
C THR A 312 -21.35 8.66 -23.64
N THR A 313 -21.11 8.27 -22.37
CA THR A 313 -21.95 8.67 -21.23
C THR A 313 -21.51 9.96 -20.53
N GLY A 314 -20.23 10.34 -20.57
CA GLY A 314 -19.77 11.60 -19.94
C GLY A 314 -20.34 12.86 -20.59
N ARG A 315 -20.40 12.88 -21.94
CA ARG A 315 -20.97 14.02 -22.68
C ARG A 315 -22.51 14.05 -22.57
N SER A 316 -23.14 12.89 -22.44
CA SER A 316 -24.59 12.76 -22.26
C SER A 316 -25.05 13.23 -20.88
N SER A 317 -24.39 12.85 -19.78
CA SER A 317 -24.81 13.18 -18.41
C SER A 317 -24.92 14.69 -18.16
N ARG A 318 -24.00 15.49 -18.72
CA ARG A 318 -24.06 16.97 -18.64
C ARG A 318 -25.30 17.55 -19.33
N THR A 319 -25.66 17.02 -20.51
CA THR A 319 -26.85 17.47 -21.25
C THR A 319 -28.16 17.12 -20.54
N TYR A 320 -28.23 15.98 -19.83
CA TYR A 320 -29.41 15.58 -19.05
C TYR A 320 -29.56 16.42 -17.78
N LEU A 321 -28.47 16.73 -17.08
CA LEU A 321 -28.46 17.62 -15.91
C LEU A 321 -28.90 19.05 -16.28
N GLU A 322 -28.42 19.57 -17.41
CA GLU A 322 -28.85 20.88 -17.90
C GLU A 322 -30.34 20.91 -18.27
N ARG A 323 -30.85 19.83 -18.88
CA ARG A 323 -32.23 19.73 -19.34
C ARG A 323 -33.22 19.61 -18.19
N GLY A 324 -32.90 18.80 -17.17
CA GLY A 324 -33.61 18.78 -15.90
C GLY A 324 -33.56 20.15 -15.23
N GLY A 325 -32.37 20.73 -15.05
CA GLY A 325 -32.17 22.04 -14.42
C GLY A 325 -32.94 23.19 -15.08
N ARG A 326 -33.12 23.17 -16.41
CA ARG A 326 -33.95 24.15 -17.13
C ARG A 326 -35.43 24.09 -16.74
N GLY A 327 -36.01 22.90 -16.61
CA GLY A 327 -37.42 22.71 -16.19
C GLY A 327 -37.69 23.23 -14.78
N TRP A 328 -36.80 22.91 -13.84
CA TRP A 328 -36.86 23.38 -12.44
C TRP A 328 -36.74 24.90 -12.31
N ARG A 329 -35.75 25.50 -12.98
CA ARG A 329 -35.51 26.95 -12.95
C ARG A 329 -36.73 27.71 -13.47
N SER A 330 -37.33 27.23 -14.56
CA SER A 330 -38.54 27.83 -15.12
C SER A 330 -39.72 27.79 -14.14
N ARG A 331 -40.03 26.63 -13.54
CA ARG A 331 -41.14 26.48 -12.58
C ARG A 331 -40.93 27.26 -11.28
N TRP A 332 -39.70 27.35 -10.78
CA TRP A 332 -39.36 28.11 -9.58
C TRP A 332 -39.49 29.61 -9.78
N SER A 333 -39.03 30.13 -10.92
CA SER A 333 -39.19 31.55 -11.27
C SER A 333 -40.66 31.93 -11.41
N THR A 334 -41.48 31.10 -12.07
CA THR A 334 -42.93 31.30 -12.17
C THR A 334 -43.60 31.28 -10.79
N SER A 335 -43.27 30.32 -9.92
CA SER A 335 -43.84 30.22 -8.56
C SER A 335 -43.45 31.39 -7.66
N SER A 336 -42.22 31.90 -7.80
CA SER A 336 -41.72 33.05 -7.05
C SER A 336 -42.41 34.34 -7.49
N LEU A 337 -42.60 34.52 -8.80
CA LEU A 337 -43.36 35.62 -9.39
C LEU A 337 -44.79 35.66 -8.83
N TRP A 338 -45.47 34.51 -8.73
CA TRP A 338 -46.83 34.43 -8.18
C TRP A 338 -46.91 34.91 -6.72
N ARG A 339 -45.92 34.58 -5.89
CA ARG A 339 -45.86 35.03 -4.49
C ARG A 339 -45.65 36.55 -4.39
N MET A 340 -44.73 37.09 -5.20
CA MET A 340 -44.47 38.54 -5.23
C MET A 340 -45.71 39.31 -5.69
N TRP A 341 -46.39 38.84 -6.73
CA TRP A 341 -47.63 39.42 -7.23
C TRP A 341 -48.74 39.43 -6.16
N ARG A 342 -48.96 38.31 -5.45
CA ARG A 342 -49.98 38.22 -4.38
C ARG A 342 -49.73 39.24 -3.27
N ARG A 343 -48.48 39.35 -2.80
CA ARG A 343 -48.09 40.30 -1.75
C ARG A 343 -48.32 41.75 -2.18
N LYS A 344 -47.96 42.08 -3.42
CA LYS A 344 -48.14 43.44 -3.96
C LYS A 344 -49.62 43.80 -4.17
N LYS A 345 -50.40 42.88 -4.73
CA LYS A 345 -51.85 43.07 -4.89
C LYS A 345 -52.56 43.31 -3.54
N GLN A 346 -52.18 42.57 -2.50
CA GLN A 346 -52.76 42.74 -1.17
C GLN A 346 -52.44 44.11 -0.56
N TRP A 347 -51.18 44.54 -0.64
CA TRP A 347 -50.76 45.85 -0.15
C TRP A 347 -51.47 47.00 -0.89
N ILE A 348 -51.60 46.93 -2.22
CA ILE A 348 -52.28 47.98 -3.01
C ILE A 348 -53.76 48.08 -2.61
N ASN A 349 -54.44 46.96 -2.43
CA ASN A 349 -55.85 46.96 -1.97
C ASN A 349 -56.00 47.59 -0.57
N GLU A 350 -55.08 47.29 0.35
CA GLU A 350 -55.08 47.89 1.69
C GLU A 350 -54.90 49.41 1.63
N LYS A 351 -53.96 49.88 0.80
CA LYS A 351 -53.70 51.33 0.65
C LYS A 351 -54.81 52.07 -0.11
N LEU A 352 -55.46 51.45 -1.09
CA LEU A 352 -56.63 52.01 -1.76
C LEU A 352 -57.75 52.33 -0.77
N ASN A 353 -58.00 51.43 0.19
CA ASN A 353 -59.00 51.67 1.22
C ASN A 353 -58.62 52.84 2.14
N LEU A 354 -57.34 52.98 2.50
CA LEU A 354 -56.86 54.05 3.36
C LEU A 354 -56.88 55.42 2.68
N VAL A 355 -56.47 55.48 1.41
CA VAL A 355 -56.47 56.72 0.62
C VAL A 355 -57.89 57.17 0.28
N GLY A 356 -58.86 56.24 0.20
CA GLY A 356 -60.26 56.53 -0.05
C GLY A 356 -61.06 57.15 1.12
N SER A 357 -60.46 57.37 2.29
CA SER A 357 -61.13 58.05 3.41
C SER A 357 -61.47 59.51 3.05
N GLU A 358 -62.67 59.99 3.37
CA GLU A 358 -63.08 61.39 3.12
C GLU A 358 -62.81 62.34 4.30
N ASP A 359 -61.91 61.97 5.21
CA ASP A 359 -61.48 62.85 6.31
C ASP A 359 -60.33 63.76 5.84
N TYR A 360 -60.60 65.06 5.83
CA TYR A 360 -59.67 66.11 5.42
C TYR A 360 -59.25 67.03 6.59
N GLY A 361 -59.77 66.82 7.80
CA GLY A 361 -59.48 67.58 9.01
C GLY A 361 -60.19 68.93 9.12
N ASP A 362 -60.75 69.22 10.30
CA ASP A 362 -61.57 70.43 10.51
C ASP A 362 -60.78 71.64 11.06
N THR A 363 -59.48 71.46 11.32
CA THR A 363 -58.60 72.53 11.82
C THR A 363 -57.30 72.58 11.05
N LEU A 364 -56.64 73.74 11.03
CA LEU A 364 -55.37 73.92 10.31
C LEU A 364 -54.30 72.92 10.79
N ALA A 365 -54.24 72.62 12.09
CA ALA A 365 -53.32 71.63 12.64
C ALA A 365 -53.66 70.19 12.19
N ALA A 366 -54.94 69.85 12.11
CA ALA A 366 -55.38 68.52 11.66
C ALA A 366 -55.08 68.28 10.18
N VAL A 367 -55.39 69.23 9.30
CA VAL A 367 -55.12 69.10 7.86
C VAL A 367 -53.62 69.07 7.56
N GLN A 368 -52.80 69.85 8.27
CA GLN A 368 -51.34 69.80 8.15
C GLN A 368 -50.77 68.45 8.62
N GLY A 369 -51.33 67.87 9.69
CA GLY A 369 -51.00 66.51 10.13
C GLY A 369 -51.37 65.44 9.11
N LEU A 370 -52.51 65.57 8.43
CA LEU A 370 -52.95 64.67 7.36
C LEU A 370 -52.10 64.82 6.09
N LEU A 371 -51.71 66.03 5.71
CA LEU A 371 -50.79 66.29 4.60
C LEU A 371 -49.43 65.62 4.84
N LYS A 372 -48.85 65.77 6.03
CA LYS A 372 -47.59 65.10 6.39
C LYS A 372 -47.69 63.57 6.34
N LYS A 373 -48.83 63.00 6.76
CA LYS A 373 -49.09 61.55 6.62
C LYS A 373 -49.22 61.15 5.15
N HIS A 374 -49.81 62.00 4.31
CA HIS A 374 -49.95 61.76 2.89
C HIS A 374 -48.59 61.81 2.15
N GLU A 375 -47.72 62.77 2.47
CA GLU A 375 -46.35 62.85 1.95
C GLU A 375 -45.53 61.59 2.33
N ALA A 376 -45.67 61.12 3.57
CA ALA A 376 -45.05 59.86 4.00
C ALA A 376 -45.57 58.66 3.21
N PHE A 377 -46.88 58.63 2.90
CA PHE A 377 -47.46 57.62 2.03
C PHE A 377 -46.94 57.72 0.59
N GLU A 378 -46.81 58.91 0.00
CA GLU A 378 -46.29 59.10 -1.37
C GLU A 378 -44.84 58.59 -1.49
N THR A 379 -44.03 58.80 -0.45
CA THR A 379 -42.66 58.28 -0.38
C THR A 379 -42.65 56.74 -0.37
N ASP A 380 -43.47 56.10 0.47
CA ASP A 380 -43.60 54.64 0.52
C ASP A 380 -44.20 54.06 -0.78
N PHE A 381 -45.16 54.77 -1.36
CA PHE A 381 -45.80 54.39 -2.61
C PHE A 381 -44.83 54.40 -3.79
N THR A 382 -43.91 55.37 -3.84
CA THR A 382 -42.84 55.42 -4.84
C THR A 382 -41.98 54.15 -4.81
N VAL A 383 -41.53 53.74 -3.61
CA VAL A 383 -40.76 52.49 -3.43
C VAL A 383 -41.58 51.26 -3.85
N HIS A 384 -42.87 51.26 -3.56
CA HIS A 384 -43.75 50.15 -3.93
C HIS A 384 -44.06 50.09 -5.43
N ARG A 385 -44.13 51.23 -6.11
CA ARG A 385 -44.26 51.36 -7.56
C ARG A 385 -43.05 50.77 -8.27
N ASP A 386 -41.84 51.12 -7.82
CA ASP A 386 -40.60 50.58 -8.40
C ASP A 386 -40.55 49.06 -8.24
N ARG A 387 -40.90 48.55 -7.06
CA ARG A 387 -41.01 47.09 -6.82
C ARG A 387 -42.10 46.41 -7.65
N VAL A 388 -43.17 47.10 -8.04
CA VAL A 388 -44.17 46.54 -8.98
C VAL A 388 -43.61 46.53 -10.40
N SER A 389 -42.86 47.56 -10.80
CA SER A 389 -42.12 47.59 -12.06
C SER A 389 -41.17 46.40 -12.16
N ASP A 390 -40.41 46.10 -11.10
CA ASP A 390 -39.52 44.93 -11.02
C ASP A 390 -40.28 43.61 -11.19
N VAL A 391 -41.43 43.46 -10.53
CA VAL A 391 -42.29 42.27 -10.68
C VAL A 391 -42.78 42.11 -12.11
N CYS A 392 -43.13 43.22 -12.78
CA CYS A 392 -43.53 43.19 -14.19
C CYS A 392 -42.34 42.88 -15.11
N ALA A 393 -41.17 43.47 -14.89
CA ALA A 393 -39.96 43.19 -15.67
C ALA A 393 -39.55 41.70 -15.57
N ASN A 394 -39.63 41.13 -14.37
CA ASN A 394 -39.42 39.69 -14.15
C ASN A 394 -40.45 38.83 -14.89
N GLY A 395 -41.71 39.28 -14.95
CA GLY A 395 -42.76 38.59 -15.71
C GLY A 395 -42.53 38.66 -17.22
N GLU A 396 -42.11 39.82 -17.75
CA GLU A 396 -41.75 40.01 -19.16
C GLU A 396 -40.54 39.15 -19.56
N GLU A 397 -39.54 39.01 -18.69
CA GLU A 397 -38.40 38.11 -18.92
C GLU A 397 -38.84 36.64 -19.02
N LEU A 398 -39.83 36.22 -18.21
CA LEU A 398 -40.39 34.87 -18.29
C LEU A 398 -41.18 34.65 -19.58
N ILE A 399 -41.87 35.67 -20.09
CA ILE A 399 -42.55 35.62 -21.40
C ILE A 399 -41.52 35.48 -22.53
N LYS A 400 -40.43 36.27 -22.50
CA LYS A 400 -39.34 36.19 -23.48
C LYS A 400 -38.67 34.80 -23.52
N LYS A 401 -38.65 34.10 -22.38
CA LYS A 401 -38.13 32.73 -22.25
C LYS A 401 -39.14 31.64 -22.64
N ASN A 402 -40.25 32.00 -23.30
CA ASN A 402 -41.32 31.12 -23.79
C ASN A 402 -41.93 30.21 -22.71
N ASN A 403 -42.28 30.78 -21.55
CA ASN A 403 -42.88 30.04 -20.45
C ASN A 403 -44.30 29.54 -20.79
N HIS A 404 -44.68 28.32 -20.40
CA HIS A 404 -45.99 27.72 -20.72
C HIS A 404 -47.23 28.46 -20.16
N HIS A 405 -47.06 29.53 -19.40
CA HIS A 405 -48.15 30.32 -18.80
C HIS A 405 -48.19 31.79 -19.26
N VAL A 406 -47.74 32.09 -20.49
CA VAL A 406 -47.66 33.46 -21.04
C VAL A 406 -48.95 34.27 -20.81
N ASP A 407 -50.11 33.73 -21.18
CA ASP A 407 -51.38 34.46 -21.11
C ASP A 407 -51.76 34.85 -19.68
N ASN A 408 -51.54 33.94 -18.72
CA ASN A 408 -51.85 34.18 -17.32
C ASN A 408 -50.88 35.20 -16.71
N ILE A 409 -49.58 35.11 -17.03
CA ILE A 409 -48.57 36.07 -16.56
C ILE A 409 -48.90 37.48 -17.09
N SER A 410 -49.21 37.60 -18.39
CA SER A 410 -49.62 38.87 -19.03
C SER A 410 -50.86 39.47 -18.37
N ALA A 411 -51.93 38.67 -18.18
CA ALA A 411 -53.16 39.14 -17.55
C ALA A 411 -52.93 39.64 -16.11
N LYS A 412 -52.06 38.97 -15.34
CA LYS A 412 -51.77 39.34 -13.96
C LYS A 412 -50.89 40.59 -13.85
N MET A 413 -49.95 40.78 -14.77
CA MET A 413 -49.16 42.01 -14.85
C MET A 413 -50.04 43.21 -15.22
N ALA A 414 -50.92 43.05 -16.22
CA ALA A 414 -51.87 44.09 -16.61
C ALA A 414 -52.79 44.47 -15.43
N ALA A 415 -53.33 43.49 -14.70
CA ALA A 415 -54.15 43.72 -13.52
C ALA A 415 -53.39 44.44 -12.37
N LEU A 416 -52.09 44.15 -12.20
CA LEU A 416 -51.28 44.80 -11.17
C LEU A 416 -50.94 46.25 -11.54
N ARG A 417 -50.57 46.50 -12.81
CA ARG A 417 -50.35 47.86 -13.34
C ARG A 417 -51.61 48.71 -13.23
N GLY A 418 -52.77 48.15 -13.61
CA GLY A 418 -54.06 48.82 -13.47
C GLY A 418 -54.37 49.25 -12.03
N LYS A 419 -54.10 48.38 -11.05
CA LYS A 419 -54.29 48.73 -9.62
C LYS A 419 -53.32 49.77 -9.10
N VAL A 420 -52.08 49.82 -9.61
CA VAL A 420 -51.14 50.89 -9.28
C VAL A 420 -51.63 52.23 -9.83
N SER A 421 -52.09 52.28 -11.09
CA SER A 421 -52.67 53.49 -11.68
C SER A 421 -53.92 53.96 -10.96
N GLU A 422 -54.75 53.02 -10.46
CA GLU A 422 -55.92 53.34 -9.65
C GLU A 422 -55.52 54.01 -8.32
N LEU A 423 -54.53 53.46 -7.62
CA LEU A 423 -54.03 54.02 -6.37
C LEU A 423 -53.36 55.39 -6.57
N ASP A 424 -52.64 55.56 -7.68
CA ASP A 424 -52.02 56.83 -8.06
C ASP A 424 -53.06 57.94 -8.26
N ARG A 425 -54.15 57.62 -9.00
CA ARG A 425 -55.28 58.54 -9.18
C ARG A 425 -55.97 58.87 -7.85
N ALA A 426 -56.21 57.86 -7.02
CA ALA A 426 -56.85 58.07 -5.71
C ALA A 426 -55.97 58.94 -4.78
N ALA A 427 -54.66 58.73 -4.80
CA ALA A 427 -53.71 59.51 -4.02
C ALA A 427 -53.70 60.97 -4.44
N ALA A 428 -53.56 61.23 -5.74
CA ALA A 428 -53.58 62.59 -6.30
C ALA A 428 -54.90 63.32 -5.98
N GLN A 429 -56.04 62.63 -6.08
CA GLN A 429 -57.34 63.20 -5.72
C GLN A 429 -57.41 63.56 -4.23
N ARG A 430 -56.92 62.68 -3.34
CA ARG A 430 -56.90 62.97 -1.90
C ARG A 430 -56.00 64.16 -1.58
N LYS A 431 -54.82 64.22 -2.19
CA LYS A 431 -53.87 65.34 -2.01
C LYS A 431 -54.49 66.67 -2.39
N ALA A 432 -55.11 66.74 -3.57
CA ALA A 432 -55.79 67.95 -4.04
C ALA A 432 -56.87 68.44 -3.05
N LYS A 433 -57.69 67.51 -2.51
CA LYS A 433 -58.71 67.86 -1.51
C LYS A 433 -58.12 68.30 -0.17
N LEU A 434 -57.02 67.71 0.28
CA LEU A 434 -56.31 68.14 1.49
C LEU A 434 -55.68 69.53 1.32
N ASP A 435 -55.09 69.80 0.16
CA ASP A 435 -54.52 71.11 -0.18
C ASP A 435 -55.61 72.19 -0.27
N GLU A 436 -56.72 71.88 -0.93
CA GLU A 436 -57.90 72.76 -1.00
C GLU A 436 -58.47 73.07 0.39
N ASN A 437 -58.65 72.05 1.23
CA ASN A 437 -59.14 72.23 2.60
C ASN A 437 -58.16 73.04 3.45
N SER A 438 -56.85 72.80 3.29
CA SER A 438 -55.81 73.59 3.96
C SER A 438 -55.87 75.06 3.52
N ALA A 439 -56.01 75.34 2.22
CA ALA A 439 -56.14 76.70 1.71
C ALA A 439 -57.40 77.41 2.24
N PHE A 440 -58.53 76.71 2.29
CA PHE A 440 -59.78 77.22 2.85
C PHE A 440 -59.63 77.58 4.35
N LEU A 441 -59.07 76.68 5.15
CA LEU A 441 -58.86 76.93 6.58
C LEU A 441 -57.84 78.06 6.83
N GLN A 442 -56.80 78.18 6.00
CA GLN A 442 -55.86 79.31 6.06
C GLN A 442 -56.53 80.64 5.70
N PHE A 443 -57.42 80.64 4.71
CA PHE A 443 -58.19 81.83 4.33
C PHE A 443 -59.09 82.27 5.49
N ASN A 444 -59.89 81.36 6.07
CA ASN A 444 -60.76 81.69 7.21
C ASN A 444 -59.95 82.22 8.39
N TRP A 445 -58.84 81.57 8.75
CA TRP A 445 -57.96 82.05 9.81
C TRP A 445 -57.46 83.48 9.56
N LYS A 446 -57.07 83.79 8.31
CA LYS A 446 -56.63 85.15 7.93
C LYS A 446 -57.77 86.17 7.92
N ALA A 447 -58.97 85.79 7.50
CA ALA A 447 -60.14 86.66 7.51
C ALA A 447 -60.57 86.99 8.95
N ASP A 448 -60.60 85.99 9.83
CA ASP A 448 -60.98 86.13 11.24
C ASP A 448 -59.95 86.95 12.04
N CYS A 449 -58.65 86.78 11.75
CA CYS A 449 -57.57 87.55 12.39
C CYS A 449 -57.31 88.92 11.73
N GLY A 450 -57.71 89.10 10.46
CA GLY A 450 -57.49 90.32 9.68
C GLY A 450 -58.63 91.35 9.77
N GLY A 451 -59.84 90.95 10.16
CA GLY A 451 -60.99 91.85 10.38
C GLY A 451 -60.93 92.69 11.66
N VAL A 452 -59.85 92.60 12.45
CA VAL A 452 -59.67 93.27 13.74
C VAL A 452 -58.76 94.53 13.63
N LEU A 453 -58.41 94.95 12.41
CA LEU A 453 -57.46 96.06 12.18
C LEU A 453 -57.98 97.21 11.30
N ASP A 454 -59.30 97.45 11.26
CA ASP A 454 -59.87 98.74 10.82
C ASP A 454 -61.02 99.15 11.76
N TRP A 455 -60.66 99.79 12.87
CA TRP A 455 -61.45 100.77 13.63
C TRP A 455 -60.51 101.79 14.28
#